data_AF-A0A3D3UWS2-F1
#
_entry.id   AF-A0A3D3UWS2-F1
#
_cell.length_a   1.000
_cell.length_b   1.000
_cell.length_c   1.000
_cell.angle_alpha   90.00
_cell.angle_beta   90.00
_cell.angle_gamma   90.00
#
_symmetry.space_group_name_H-M   'P 1'
#
loop_
_entity.id
_entity.type
_entity.pdbx_description
1 polymer ?
#
loop_
_entity_poly.entity_id
_entity_poly.type
_entity_poly.pdbx_seq_one_letter_code
_entity_poly.pdbx_strand_id
1 'polypeptide(L)'
;MKKCTLDLVNKQHNGIKEIRANIRNFNREAKASSDNSSRARKLLTGTSYWLYDEATDAFGPSKFVGFNSMIFECYDYWVEKAKTRKGKFLGGDTRKANEKTLGTNFAPNPSLAKKLVEWGEKLFVAGIFKGTCQDKWRFIKIPK
;
A
#
# COMPACT_ATOMS: atom_id res chain seq x y z
N MET A 1 0.59 -4.41 23.13
CA MET A 1 1.26 -4.46 21.82
C MET A 1 0.88 -5.74 21.09
N LYS A 2 0.14 -5.65 19.98
CA LYS A 2 -0.05 -6.81 19.10
C LYS A 2 1.31 -7.08 18.43
N LYS A 3 1.96 -8.19 18.77
CA LYS A 3 3.22 -8.57 18.12
C LYS A 3 2.95 -8.71 16.62
N CYS A 4 3.80 -8.11 15.77
CA CYS A 4 3.80 -8.35 14.33
C CYS A 4 4.22 -9.81 14.09
N THR A 5 3.26 -10.75 14.14
CA THR A 5 3.54 -12.18 14.09
C THR A 5 3.79 -12.66 12.67
N LEU A 6 4.50 -13.79 12.54
CA LEU A 6 4.77 -14.48 11.27
C LEU A 6 3.49 -14.75 10.46
N ASP A 7 2.39 -15.01 11.16
CA ASP A 7 1.10 -15.32 10.56
C ASP A 7 0.50 -14.15 9.78
N LEU A 8 0.84 -12.90 10.13
CA LEU A 8 0.34 -11.69 9.47
C LEU A 8 0.96 -11.47 8.08
N VAL A 9 2.18 -11.99 7.84
CA VAL A 9 2.88 -11.89 6.54
C VAL A 9 2.81 -13.16 5.73
N ASN A 10 2.64 -14.32 6.37
CA ASN A 10 2.38 -15.57 5.67
C ASN A 10 0.94 -15.67 5.15
N LYS A 11 -0.01 -14.98 5.78
CA LYS A 11 -1.39 -14.88 5.27
C LYS A 11 -1.56 -13.51 4.61
N GLN A 12 -1.75 -13.53 3.29
CA GLN A 12 -2.27 -12.37 2.55
C GLN A 12 -3.63 -11.96 3.16
N HIS A 13 -4.05 -10.71 2.96
CA HIS A 13 -5.29 -10.21 3.59
C HIS A 13 -6.50 -11.13 3.34
N ASN A 14 -7.40 -11.25 4.33
CA ASN A 14 -8.55 -12.16 4.23
C ASN A 14 -9.80 -11.55 3.55
N GLY A 15 -9.69 -10.40 2.88
CA GLY A 15 -10.80 -9.85 2.09
C GLY A 15 -10.80 -8.32 1.96
N ILE A 16 -11.81 -7.80 1.25
CA ILE A 16 -11.97 -6.36 0.95
C ILE A 16 -12.00 -5.49 2.21
N LYS A 17 -12.66 -5.95 3.29
CA LYS A 17 -12.71 -5.21 4.56
C LYS A 17 -11.33 -4.96 5.16
N GLU A 18 -10.44 -5.95 5.05
CA GLU A 18 -9.06 -5.86 5.55
C GLU A 18 -8.22 -4.94 4.68
N ILE A 19 -8.36 -5.02 3.35
CA ILE A 19 -7.72 -4.07 2.43
C ILE A 19 -8.08 -2.63 2.81
N ARG A 20 -9.38 -2.35 3.00
CA ARG A 20 -9.86 -1.02 3.42
C ARG A 20 -9.31 -0.60 4.77
N ALA A 21 -9.26 -1.53 5.74
CA ALA A 21 -8.66 -1.25 7.04
C ALA A 21 -7.18 -0.85 6.92
N ASN A 22 -6.42 -1.55 6.08
CA ASN A 22 -5.01 -1.23 5.82
C ASN A 22 -4.82 0.09 5.07
N ILE A 23 -5.69 0.43 4.11
CA ILE A 23 -5.70 1.75 3.47
C ILE A 23 -5.89 2.83 4.53
N ARG A 24 -6.88 2.68 5.42
CA ARG A 24 -7.11 3.63 6.52
C ARG A 24 -5.92 3.73 7.46
N ASN A 25 -5.32 2.60 7.84
CA ASN A 25 -4.13 2.58 8.70
C ASN A 25 -2.96 3.32 8.04
N PHE A 26 -2.69 3.05 6.77
CA PHE A 26 -1.64 3.73 6.01
C PHE A 26 -1.83 5.25 6.03
N ASN A 27 -3.04 5.72 5.67
CA ASN A 27 -3.35 7.15 5.59
C ASN A 27 -3.28 7.83 6.96
N ARG A 28 -3.75 7.17 8.03
CA ARG A 28 -3.69 7.69 9.41
C ARG A 28 -2.25 7.79 9.91
N GLU A 29 -1.44 6.75 9.69
CA GLU A 29 -0.10 6.64 10.28
C GLU A 29 0.98 7.36 9.48
N ALA A 30 0.77 7.58 8.18
CA ALA A 30 1.69 8.26 7.28
C ALA A 30 2.23 9.60 7.82
N LYS A 31 1.42 10.35 8.57
CA LYS A 31 1.80 11.65 9.17
C LYS A 31 2.07 11.59 10.68
N ALA A 32 1.93 10.43 11.31
CA ALA A 32 1.94 10.33 12.77
C ALA A 32 3.33 10.56 13.39
N SER A 33 4.41 10.33 12.62
CA SER A 33 5.79 10.59 13.03
C SER A 33 6.67 10.94 11.83
N SER A 34 7.82 11.57 12.08
CA SER A 34 8.85 11.83 11.06
C SER A 34 9.32 10.56 10.35
N ASP A 35 9.42 9.46 11.10
CA ASP A 35 9.85 8.15 10.59
C ASP A 35 8.79 7.55 9.69
N ASN A 36 7.52 7.56 10.11
CA ASN A 36 6.40 7.11 9.28
C ASN A 36 6.28 7.95 8.02
N SER A 37 6.44 9.27 8.11
CA SER A 37 6.45 10.15 6.95
C SER A 37 7.57 9.78 5.98
N SER A 38 8.79 9.58 6.47
CA SER A 38 9.92 9.17 5.63
C SER A 38 9.69 7.82 4.97
N ARG A 39 9.12 6.86 5.71
CA ARG A 39 8.77 5.53 5.19
C ARG A 39 7.65 5.60 4.16
N ALA A 40 6.62 6.39 4.43
CA ALA A 40 5.49 6.57 3.53
C ALA A 40 5.97 7.20 2.22
N ARG A 41 6.81 8.23 2.27
CA ARG A 41 7.42 8.82 1.05
C ARG A 41 8.15 7.78 0.21
N LYS A 42 8.98 6.91 0.83
CA LYS A 42 9.65 5.80 0.12
C LYS A 42 8.65 4.82 -0.51
N LEU A 43 7.57 4.51 0.21
CA LEU A 43 6.49 3.68 -0.33
C LEU A 43 5.78 4.36 -1.50
N LEU A 44 5.49 5.67 -1.41
CA LEU A 44 4.83 6.42 -2.47
C LEU A 44 5.66 6.42 -3.75
N THR A 45 6.96 6.70 -3.64
CA THR A 45 7.83 6.83 -4.82
C THR A 45 8.26 5.48 -5.42
N GLY A 46 8.30 4.42 -4.60
CA GLY A 46 8.67 3.08 -5.02
C GLY A 46 7.50 2.19 -5.47
N THR A 47 6.24 2.65 -5.38
CA THR A 47 5.06 1.83 -5.67
C THR A 47 4.57 2.01 -7.09
N SER A 48 4.39 0.90 -7.80
CA SER A 48 3.74 0.84 -9.12
C SER A 48 2.32 0.31 -9.09
N TYR A 49 1.91 -0.38 -8.01
CA TYR A 49 0.60 -1.03 -7.91
C TYR A 49 -0.21 -0.41 -6.77
N TRP A 50 -1.35 0.16 -7.11
CA TRP A 50 -2.14 1.02 -6.22
C TRP A 50 -3.57 0.53 -6.09
N LEU A 51 -4.07 0.48 -4.86
CA LEU A 51 -5.49 0.27 -4.60
C LEU A 51 -6.14 1.60 -4.29
N TYR A 52 -7.28 1.85 -4.93
CA TYR A 52 -8.11 3.03 -4.72
C TYR A 52 -9.44 2.63 -4.08
N ASP A 53 -9.74 3.17 -2.90
CA ASP A 53 -11.01 2.95 -2.21
C ASP A 53 -12.02 4.03 -2.55
N GLU A 54 -13.04 3.69 -3.37
CA GLU A 54 -14.08 4.64 -3.80
C GLU A 54 -14.95 5.13 -2.64
N ALA A 55 -15.01 4.39 -1.53
CA ALA A 55 -15.79 4.77 -0.36
C ALA A 55 -15.14 5.92 0.42
N THR A 56 -13.81 6.00 0.43
CA THR A 56 -13.04 6.96 1.24
C THR A 56 -12.21 7.93 0.41
N ASP A 57 -12.23 7.80 -0.93
CA ASP A 57 -11.41 8.57 -1.87
C ASP A 57 -9.91 8.54 -1.51
N ALA A 58 -9.44 7.37 -1.06
CA ALA A 58 -8.08 7.19 -0.55
C ALA A 58 -7.32 6.09 -1.31
N PHE A 59 -5.99 6.23 -1.33
CA PHE A 59 -5.10 5.25 -1.93
C PHE A 59 -4.31 4.47 -0.89
N GLY A 60 -3.92 3.24 -1.26
CA GLY A 60 -2.99 2.42 -0.50
C GLY A 60 -1.99 1.72 -1.42
N PRO A 61 -0.69 1.69 -1.06
CA PRO A 61 0.30 0.91 -1.78
C PRO A 61 -0.02 -0.59 -1.71
N SER A 62 -0.07 -1.31 -2.85
CA SER A 62 -0.38 -2.74 -2.91
C SER A 62 0.45 -3.58 -1.95
N LYS A 63 1.74 -3.27 -1.82
CA LYS A 63 2.65 -4.00 -0.92
C LYS A 63 2.30 -3.79 0.55
N PHE A 64 1.83 -2.61 0.94
CA PHE A 64 1.44 -2.33 2.31
C PHE A 64 0.08 -2.97 2.61
N VAL A 65 -0.91 -2.75 1.74
CA VAL A 65 -2.28 -3.19 2.02
C VAL A 65 -2.51 -4.69 1.80
N GLY A 66 -1.59 -5.36 1.10
CA GLY A 66 -1.63 -6.79 0.75
C GLY A 66 -1.54 -7.78 1.91
N PHE A 67 -1.14 -7.32 3.10
CA PHE A 67 -0.89 -8.16 4.28
C PHE A 67 -1.98 -8.00 5.35
N ASN A 68 -2.14 -8.98 6.23
CA ASN A 68 -3.11 -8.84 7.32
C ASN A 68 -2.65 -7.79 8.34
N SER A 69 -3.59 -6.94 8.75
CA SER A 69 -3.50 -5.96 9.83
C SER A 69 -2.23 -5.10 9.77
N MET A 70 -1.92 -4.61 8.58
CA MET A 70 -0.68 -3.88 8.34
C MET A 70 -0.73 -2.47 8.94
N ILE A 71 0.34 -2.15 9.66
CA ILE A 71 0.68 -0.85 10.25
C ILE A 71 2.17 -0.58 9.99
N PHE A 72 2.64 0.65 10.15
CA PHE A 72 4.04 1.01 9.86
C PHE A 72 5.05 0.21 10.70
N GLU A 73 4.76 -0.01 11.99
CA GLU A 73 5.61 -0.83 12.88
C GLU A 73 5.83 -2.25 12.31
N CYS A 74 4.75 -2.88 11.82
CA CYS A 74 4.85 -4.21 11.23
C CYS A 74 5.54 -4.18 9.86
N TYR A 75 5.28 -3.17 9.04
CA TYR A 75 5.96 -3.00 7.77
C TYR A 75 7.49 -2.96 7.98
N ASP A 76 7.94 -2.17 8.94
CA ASP A 76 9.37 -1.98 9.25
C ASP A 76 10.01 -3.26 9.79
N TYR A 77 9.34 -3.93 10.72
CA TYR A 77 9.76 -5.24 11.22
C TYR A 77 10.00 -6.24 10.06
N TRP A 78 9.09 -6.28 9.09
CA TRP A 78 9.16 -7.23 7.98
C TRP A 78 10.15 -6.85 6.89
N VAL A 79 10.37 -5.56 6.65
CA VAL A 79 11.48 -5.09 5.81
C VAL A 79 12.81 -5.55 6.39
N GLU A 80 13.02 -5.43 7.70
CA GLU A 80 14.26 -5.85 8.34
C GLU A 80 14.43 -7.38 8.33
N LYS A 81 13.37 -8.14 8.63
CA LYS A 81 13.43 -9.60 8.57
C LYS A 81 13.66 -10.14 7.16
N ALA A 82 13.17 -9.48 6.12
CA ALA A 82 13.40 -9.89 4.73
C ALA A 82 14.89 -9.85 4.32
N LYS A 83 15.74 -9.08 5.02
CA LYS A 83 17.19 -9.07 4.79
C LYS A 83 17.87 -10.39 5.14
N THR A 84 17.32 -11.11 6.12
CA THR A 84 17.89 -12.37 6.64
C THR A 84 17.05 -13.60 6.31
N ARG A 85 15.79 -13.42 5.90
CA ARG A 85 14.85 -14.50 5.54
C ARG A 85 14.40 -14.34 4.09
N LYS A 86 15.08 -15.07 3.19
CA LYS A 86 14.71 -15.13 1.76
C LYS A 86 13.27 -15.67 1.60
N GLY A 87 12.54 -15.10 0.63
CA GLY A 87 11.21 -15.59 0.24
C GLY A 87 10.01 -15.07 1.05
N LYS A 88 10.20 -14.10 1.97
CA LYS A 88 9.10 -13.47 2.71
C LYS A 88 9.02 -11.98 2.37
N PHE A 89 7.81 -11.42 2.39
CA PHE A 89 7.55 -9.99 2.13
C PHE A 89 7.75 -9.54 0.66
N LEU A 90 7.24 -10.33 -0.28
CA LEU A 90 7.36 -10.11 -1.72
C LEU A 90 6.19 -9.26 -2.26
N GLY A 91 6.52 -8.19 -2.99
CA GLY A 91 5.50 -7.34 -3.63
C GLY A 91 4.66 -8.09 -4.67
N GLY A 92 5.26 -9.05 -5.39
CA GLY A 92 4.56 -9.88 -6.36
C GLY A 92 3.43 -10.71 -5.74
N ASP A 93 3.64 -11.25 -4.54
CA ASP A 93 2.63 -12.05 -3.85
C ASP A 93 1.47 -11.19 -3.36
N THR A 94 1.76 -10.01 -2.81
CA THR A 94 0.71 -9.05 -2.42
C THR A 94 -0.12 -8.60 -3.62
N ARG A 95 0.51 -8.40 -4.78
CA ARG A 95 -0.20 -8.05 -6.02
C ARG A 95 -1.20 -9.15 -6.40
N LYS A 96 -0.73 -10.40 -6.50
CA LYS A 96 -1.59 -11.55 -6.85
C LYS A 96 -2.73 -11.73 -5.85
N ALA A 97 -2.47 -11.49 -4.57
CA ALA A 97 -3.48 -11.56 -3.52
C ALA A 97 -4.58 -10.52 -3.67
N ASN A 98 -4.19 -9.27 -3.93
CA ASN A 98 -5.10 -8.16 -4.20
C ASN A 98 -5.96 -8.47 -5.44
N GLU A 99 -5.33 -8.92 -6.54
CA GLU A 99 -6.02 -9.28 -7.79
C GLU A 99 -7.05 -10.39 -7.56
N LYS A 100 -6.64 -11.48 -6.88
CA LYS A 100 -7.51 -12.60 -6.53
C LYS A 100 -8.69 -12.16 -5.67
N THR A 101 -8.45 -11.32 -4.68
CA THR A 101 -9.48 -10.90 -3.72
C THR A 101 -10.50 -9.94 -4.32
N LEU A 102 -10.05 -9.08 -5.24
CA LEU A 102 -10.91 -8.10 -5.90
C LEU A 102 -11.51 -8.63 -7.21
N GLY A 103 -11.13 -9.83 -7.65
CA GLY A 103 -11.65 -10.45 -8.86
C GLY A 103 -11.26 -9.71 -10.14
N THR A 104 -10.18 -8.92 -10.11
CA THR A 104 -9.75 -8.09 -11.24
C THR A 104 -8.24 -7.85 -11.23
N ASN A 105 -7.69 -7.43 -12.36
CA ASN A 105 -6.25 -7.23 -12.54
C ASN A 105 -5.87 -5.76 -12.39
N PHE A 106 -4.64 -5.50 -11.94
CA PHE A 106 -4.08 -4.16 -11.98
C PHE A 106 -3.91 -3.66 -13.41
N ALA A 107 -4.51 -2.52 -13.74
CA ALA A 107 -4.47 -1.94 -15.08
C ALA A 107 -4.06 -0.45 -15.06
N PRO A 108 -3.48 0.10 -16.15
CA PRO A 108 -3.29 1.54 -16.26
C PRO A 108 -4.63 2.27 -16.17
N ASN A 109 -4.65 3.41 -15.50
CA ASN A 109 -5.83 4.26 -15.44
C ASN A 109 -5.40 5.73 -15.30
N PRO A 110 -5.44 6.53 -16.38
CA PRO A 110 -5.00 7.92 -16.35
C PRO A 110 -5.76 8.79 -15.35
N SER A 111 -7.07 8.53 -15.18
CA SER A 111 -7.89 9.28 -14.23
C SER A 111 -7.47 9.01 -12.77
N LEU A 112 -7.15 7.76 -12.44
CA LEU A 112 -6.66 7.41 -11.11
C LEU A 112 -5.21 7.84 -10.89
N ALA A 113 -4.38 7.89 -11.94
CA ALA A 113 -3.04 8.46 -11.84
C ALA A 113 -3.10 9.94 -11.42
N LYS A 114 -3.99 10.72 -12.06
CA LYS A 114 -4.22 12.12 -11.65
C LYS A 114 -4.71 12.22 -10.20
N LYS A 115 -5.70 11.42 -9.83
CA LYS A 115 -6.21 11.37 -8.44
C LYS A 115 -5.16 10.96 -7.42
N LEU A 116 -4.27 10.02 -7.77
CA LEU A 116 -3.18 9.58 -6.90
C LEU A 116 -2.22 10.73 -6.63
N VAL A 117 -1.88 11.52 -7.65
CA VAL A 117 -1.05 12.73 -7.48
C VAL A 117 -1.73 13.71 -6.53
N GLU A 118 -2.98 14.09 -6.80
CA GLU A 118 -3.74 15.02 -5.96
C GLU A 118 -3.85 14.53 -4.50
N TRP A 119 -4.15 13.24 -4.31
CA TRP A 119 -4.22 12.62 -2.99
C TRP A 119 -2.87 12.66 -2.27
N GLY A 120 -1.77 12.29 -2.94
CA GLY A 120 -0.45 12.23 -2.32
C GLY A 120 0.09 13.61 -1.97
N GLU A 121 -0.19 14.62 -2.79
CA GLU A 121 0.19 16.00 -2.51
C GLU A 121 -0.56 16.57 -1.31
N LYS A 122 -1.87 16.29 -1.18
CA LYS A 122 -2.64 16.61 0.04
C LYS A 122 -2.12 15.85 1.27
N LEU A 123 -1.69 14.60 1.09
CA LEU A 123 -1.17 13.77 2.17
C LEU A 123 0.28 14.09 2.54
N PHE A 124 1.05 14.83 1.75
CA PHE A 124 2.42 15.17 2.15
C PHE A 124 2.77 16.60 1.76
N VAL A 125 3.14 16.78 0.50
CA VAL A 125 3.63 18.04 -0.03
C VAL A 125 3.49 18.01 -1.56
N ALA A 126 3.33 19.18 -2.16
CA ALA A 126 3.36 19.34 -3.61
C ALA A 126 4.60 18.69 -4.22
N GLY A 127 4.43 18.00 -5.36
CA GLY A 127 5.53 17.36 -6.06
C GLY A 127 6.08 16.09 -5.39
N ILE A 128 5.36 15.45 -4.46
CA ILE A 128 5.81 14.22 -3.80
C ILE A 128 6.13 13.07 -4.78
N PHE A 129 5.51 13.09 -5.96
CA PHE A 129 5.74 12.13 -7.04
C PHE A 129 6.73 12.62 -8.11
N LYS A 130 7.42 13.76 -7.90
CA LYS A 130 8.43 14.25 -8.85
C LYS A 130 9.55 13.21 -9.02
N GLY A 131 9.86 12.87 -10.26
CA GLY A 131 10.85 11.84 -10.60
C GLY A 131 10.34 10.40 -10.56
N THR A 132 9.06 10.17 -10.25
CA THR A 132 8.43 8.85 -10.39
C THR A 132 7.94 8.63 -11.83
N CYS A 133 8.05 7.40 -12.31
CA CYS A 133 7.56 7.02 -13.64
C CYS A 133 6.07 6.64 -13.55
N GLN A 134 5.20 7.65 -13.71
CA GLN A 134 3.74 7.48 -13.55
C GLN A 134 3.13 6.50 -14.57
N ASP A 135 3.75 6.34 -15.74
CA ASP A 135 3.32 5.38 -16.78
C ASP A 135 3.42 3.92 -16.33
N LYS A 136 4.20 3.64 -15.27
CA LYS A 136 4.29 2.32 -14.65
C LYS A 136 3.19 2.07 -13.63
N TRP A 137 2.39 3.07 -13.28
CA TRP A 137 1.32 2.89 -12.30
C TRP A 137 0.19 2.04 -12.85
N ARG A 138 -0.29 1.15 -12.01
CA ARG A 138 -1.40 0.25 -12.26
C ARG A 138 -2.32 0.27 -11.05
N PHE A 139 -3.61 0.17 -11.31
CA PHE A 139 -4.65 0.42 -10.33
C PHE A 139 -5.65 -0.72 -10.26
N ILE A 140 -6.18 -0.96 -9.07
CA ILE A 140 -7.45 -1.65 -8.85
C ILE A 140 -8.35 -0.71 -8.04
N LYS A 141 -9.62 -0.61 -8.43
CA LYS A 141 -10.65 0.10 -7.68
C LYS A 141 -11.35 -0.85 -6.73
N ILE A 142 -11.57 -0.41 -5.50
CA ILE A 142 -12.44 -1.08 -4.53
C ILE A 142 -13.79 -0.35 -4.59
N PRO A 143 -14.83 -1.00 -5.13
CA PRO A 143 -16.15 -0.39 -5.28
C PRO A 143 -16.75 -0.06 -3.92
N LYS A 144 -17.59 0.98 -3.85
CA LYS A 144 -18.26 1.44 -2.61
C LYS A 144 -18.91 0.29 -1.84
#